data_AF-A0A1Q8JLC3-F1
#
_entry.id   AF-A0A1Q8JLC3-F1
#
_cell.length_a   1.000
_cell.length_b   1.000
_cell.length_c   1.000
_cell.angle_alpha   90.00
_cell.angle_beta   90.00
_cell.angle_gamma   90.00
#
_symmetry.space_group_name_H-M   'P 1'
#
loop_
_entity.id
_entity.type
_entity.pdbx_description
1 polymer ?
#
loop_
_entity_poly.entity_id
_entity_poly.type
_entity_poly.pdbx_seq_one_letter_code
_entity_poly.pdbx_strand_id
1 'polypeptide(L)'
;MSEEGLRSTDTADLVILGGGSGGYACALRAAELGLSVVLVEKDKLGGTCLHRGCVPTKALLHAAEVADHARDGGKVGIRSTFDGVDMAGVNSYKDGVVSRLHKGLQGLVASRGITVVEGAGTLEGPGVVRVGDERWTGRNVVLATGSYARSLPGLELDDRIVTSDAAISLDDVPQRVVVLGGGVIGVEFASVWRSFGAEVTVVEALPRLVPGEDEFASTQLARAFRRRRITARTGVRFSKATRQGDTVTVSLESGEEIEADLLLVAVGRGPNTTGHGFAEAGVAMDGGFVTVDERLRTNLDGVFAVGDVTPGLQLAHRGFAHGIFVAEEVAGLSPVPVTDDGIPRVTYCDPEIASVGLTEADARDRYGEVHTLTYDLAGNGKSQILQTSGAIKLVQAGPSGADGPVVGVRMVGSRVGELVGEAQLIYNWEALPADVAALIHAHPTQSEALGEAHLALAGKPLHTHG
;
A
#
# COMPACT_ATOMS: atom_id res chain seq x y z
N MET A 1 -13.52 -18.95 48.52
CA MET A 1 -12.93 -18.51 47.24
C MET A 1 -14.06 -17.81 46.51
N SER A 2 -14.13 -16.49 46.66
CA SER A 2 -15.20 -15.65 46.15
C SER A 2 -14.97 -15.34 44.68
N GLU A 3 -15.96 -15.62 43.84
CA GLU A 3 -16.12 -15.06 42.51
C GLU A 3 -16.18 -13.53 42.64
N GLU A 4 -15.10 -12.84 42.28
CA GLU A 4 -15.15 -11.41 42.01
C GLU A 4 -15.94 -11.23 40.69
N GLY A 5 -17.11 -10.61 40.80
CA GLY A 5 -17.98 -10.34 39.67
C GLY A 5 -17.29 -9.45 38.65
N LEU A 6 -17.10 -9.99 37.43
CA LEU A 6 -16.66 -9.23 36.28
C LEU A 6 -17.68 -8.12 35.97
N ARG A 7 -17.22 -6.87 35.91
CA ARG A 7 -18.04 -5.71 35.57
C ARG A 7 -18.37 -5.74 34.07
N SER A 8 -19.63 -5.99 33.73
CA SER A 8 -20.15 -5.70 32.39
C SER A 8 -20.30 -4.19 32.24
N THR A 9 -19.64 -3.59 31.26
CA THR A 9 -19.90 -2.20 30.85
C THR A 9 -21.21 -2.14 30.05
N ASP A 10 -21.80 -0.93 29.93
CA ASP A 10 -22.97 -0.71 29.08
C ASP A 10 -22.72 -1.19 27.63
N THR A 11 -23.74 -1.76 26.99
CA THR A 11 -23.66 -2.25 25.60
C THR A 11 -23.46 -1.08 24.63
N ALA A 12 -22.35 -1.10 23.89
CA ALA A 12 -22.07 -0.15 22.82
C ALA A 12 -22.81 -0.55 21.52
N ASP A 13 -22.98 0.40 20.60
CA ASP A 13 -23.49 0.07 19.26
C ASP A 13 -22.44 -0.67 18.44
N LEU A 14 -21.16 -0.34 18.63
CA LEU A 14 -20.05 -0.90 17.87
C LEU A 14 -18.80 -1.14 18.73
N VAL A 15 -18.29 -2.37 18.71
CA VAL A 15 -16.98 -2.73 19.27
C VAL A 15 -16.02 -3.06 18.13
N ILE A 16 -14.87 -2.41 18.07
CA ILE A 16 -13.91 -2.55 16.97
C ILE A 16 -12.62 -3.14 17.54
N LEU A 17 -12.17 -4.27 16.99
CA LEU A 17 -10.92 -4.93 17.37
C LEU A 17 -9.80 -4.57 16.39
N GLY A 18 -8.96 -3.61 16.78
CA GLY A 18 -7.83 -3.09 16.02
C GLY A 18 -8.04 -1.62 15.64
N GLY A 19 -7.08 -0.77 16.01
CA GLY A 19 -7.05 0.68 15.75
C GLY A 19 -6.23 1.08 14.53
N GLY A 20 -6.00 0.15 13.58
CA GLY A 20 -5.38 0.43 12.29
C GLY A 20 -6.33 1.16 11.32
N SER A 21 -5.89 1.34 10.06
CA SER A 21 -6.61 2.13 9.05
C SER A 21 -8.11 1.86 8.96
N GLY A 22 -8.52 0.59 8.84
CA GLY A 22 -9.94 0.25 8.78
C GLY A 22 -10.69 0.46 10.09
N GLY A 23 -10.06 0.11 11.21
CA GLY A 23 -10.69 0.22 12.53
C GLY A 23 -10.91 1.66 12.97
N TYR A 24 -9.90 2.53 12.90
CA TYR A 24 -10.09 3.91 13.31
C TYR A 24 -10.99 4.70 12.33
N ALA A 25 -10.97 4.38 11.04
CA ALA A 25 -11.91 5.00 10.08
C ALA A 25 -13.35 4.60 10.39
N CYS A 26 -13.59 3.34 10.72
CA CYS A 26 -14.89 2.85 11.18
C CYS A 26 -15.32 3.57 12.47
N ALA A 27 -14.41 3.66 13.45
CA ALA A 27 -14.69 4.31 14.73
C ALA A 27 -15.08 5.77 14.58
N LEU A 28 -14.31 6.53 13.79
CA LEU A 28 -14.58 7.95 13.53
C LEU A 28 -15.90 8.15 12.81
N ARG A 29 -16.16 7.37 11.76
CA ARG A 29 -17.40 7.49 10.99
C ARG A 29 -18.62 7.09 11.84
N ALA A 30 -18.53 6.02 12.61
CA ALA A 30 -19.60 5.57 13.50
C ALA A 30 -19.94 6.65 14.55
N ALA A 31 -18.92 7.27 15.15
CA ALA A 31 -19.13 8.37 16.10
C ALA A 31 -19.78 9.61 15.46
N GLU A 32 -19.42 9.94 14.21
CA GLU A 32 -20.09 11.02 13.45
C GLU A 32 -21.57 10.75 13.18
N LEU A 33 -21.94 9.47 13.08
CA LEU A 33 -23.32 9.01 12.91
C LEU A 33 -24.06 8.84 14.23
N GLY A 34 -23.46 9.24 15.36
CA GLY A 34 -24.07 9.21 16.68
C GLY A 34 -24.07 7.84 17.36
N LEU A 35 -23.30 6.87 16.85
CA LEU A 35 -23.15 5.55 17.47
C LEU A 35 -22.17 5.61 18.64
N SER A 36 -22.46 4.83 19.69
CA SER A 36 -21.51 4.58 20.77
C SER A 36 -20.44 3.57 20.33
N VAL A 37 -19.16 3.92 20.49
CA VAL A 37 -18.03 3.15 19.95
C VAL A 37 -17.03 2.80 21.04
N VAL A 38 -16.65 1.52 21.06
CA VAL A 38 -15.48 1.00 21.80
C VAL A 38 -14.43 0.56 20.78
N LEU A 39 -13.22 1.12 20.86
CA LEU A 39 -12.09 0.78 20.00
C LEU A 39 -10.99 0.11 20.82
N VAL A 40 -10.75 -1.17 20.56
CA VAL A 40 -9.71 -1.97 21.23
C VAL A 40 -8.42 -1.93 20.39
N GLU A 41 -7.31 -1.49 20.98
CA GLU A 41 -5.99 -1.46 20.34
C GLU A 41 -4.91 -1.91 21.32
N LYS A 42 -4.05 -2.85 20.90
CA LYS A 42 -3.01 -3.44 21.75
C LYS A 42 -1.66 -2.73 21.70
N ASP A 43 -1.44 -1.95 20.65
CA ASP A 43 -0.21 -1.18 20.42
C ASP A 43 -0.56 0.31 20.25
N LYS A 44 -0.43 0.86 19.04
CA LYS A 44 -0.65 2.29 18.78
C LYS A 44 -1.75 2.51 17.76
N LEU A 45 -2.66 3.45 18.06
CA LEU A 45 -3.68 3.91 17.12
C LEU A 45 -3.03 4.37 15.81
N GLY A 46 -3.66 4.00 14.69
CA GLY A 46 -3.14 4.18 13.34
C GLY A 46 -2.47 2.93 12.76
N GLY A 47 -2.12 1.95 13.60
CA GLY A 47 -1.63 0.65 13.19
C GLY A 47 -0.39 0.68 12.29
N THR A 48 -0.21 -0.37 11.48
CA THR A 48 0.96 -0.55 10.62
C THR A 48 1.24 0.66 9.72
N CYS A 49 0.22 1.18 9.04
CA CYS A 49 0.41 2.24 8.04
C CYS A 49 1.02 3.52 8.63
N LEU A 50 0.61 3.90 9.84
CA LEU A 50 1.12 5.10 10.49
C LEU A 50 2.50 4.88 11.13
N HIS A 51 2.74 3.72 11.73
CA HIS A 51 3.90 3.53 12.62
C HIS A 51 5.08 2.76 12.00
N ARG A 52 4.82 1.87 11.05
CA ARG A 52 5.83 0.95 10.49
C ARG A 52 5.55 0.54 9.03
N GLY A 53 4.90 1.44 8.28
CA GLY A 53 4.46 1.20 6.91
C GLY A 53 4.45 2.50 6.13
N CYS A 54 3.27 2.86 5.60
CA CYS A 54 3.09 3.98 4.68
C CYS A 54 3.84 5.27 5.08
N VAL A 55 3.51 5.86 6.23
CA VAL A 55 4.00 7.17 6.62
C VAL A 55 5.53 7.18 6.76
N PRO A 56 6.13 6.30 7.57
CA PRO A 56 7.58 6.30 7.72
C PRO A 56 8.32 5.89 6.44
N THR A 57 7.81 4.95 5.63
CA THR A 57 8.46 4.57 4.37
C THR A 57 8.41 5.72 3.36
N LYS A 58 7.32 6.49 3.31
CA LYS A 58 7.20 7.65 2.41
C LYS A 58 8.07 8.82 2.88
N ALA A 59 8.27 8.96 4.19
CA ALA A 59 9.27 9.90 4.72
C ALA A 59 10.70 9.52 4.30
N LEU A 60 11.06 8.22 4.32
CA LEU A 60 12.35 7.74 3.83
C LEU A 60 12.51 7.95 2.31
N LEU A 61 11.47 7.67 1.52
CA LEU A 61 11.48 7.90 0.07
C LEU A 61 11.65 9.39 -0.27
N HIS A 62 11.04 10.29 0.49
CA HIS A 62 11.28 11.73 0.31
C HIS A 62 12.71 12.13 0.68
N ALA A 63 13.27 11.60 1.77
CA ALA A 63 14.68 11.83 2.10
C ALA A 63 15.62 11.29 0.99
N ALA A 64 15.27 10.14 0.39
CA ALA A 64 15.95 9.57 -0.77
C ALA A 64 15.87 10.48 -2.01
N GLU A 65 14.70 11.06 -2.31
CA GLU A 65 14.52 12.06 -3.36
C GLU A 65 15.45 13.28 -3.15
N VAL A 66 15.53 13.78 -1.91
CA VAL A 66 16.43 14.89 -1.54
C VAL A 66 17.90 14.51 -1.77
N ALA A 67 18.31 13.29 -1.41
CA ALA A 67 19.67 12.81 -1.64
C ALA A 67 20.01 12.73 -3.14
N ASP A 68 19.08 12.24 -3.96
CA ASP A 68 19.24 12.19 -5.41
C ASP A 68 19.32 13.62 -6.00
N HIS A 69 18.49 14.57 -5.55
CA HIS A 69 18.59 15.98 -5.97
C HIS A 69 19.91 16.65 -5.56
N ALA A 70 20.40 16.41 -4.35
CA ALA A 70 21.69 16.93 -3.91
C ALA A 70 22.85 16.39 -4.75
N ARG A 71 22.79 15.11 -5.15
CA ARG A 71 23.77 14.47 -6.03
C ARG A 71 23.69 14.97 -7.47
N ASP A 72 22.47 15.17 -7.98
CA ASP A 72 22.21 15.44 -9.39
C ASP A 72 22.03 16.93 -9.73
N GLY A 73 22.09 17.83 -8.75
CA GLY A 73 21.90 19.28 -8.95
C GLY A 73 22.73 19.88 -10.09
N GLY A 74 23.93 19.32 -10.33
CA GLY A 74 24.80 19.74 -11.44
C GLY A 74 24.16 19.58 -12.83
N LYS A 75 23.22 18.64 -13.01
CA LYS A 75 22.48 18.45 -14.27
C LYS A 75 21.64 19.65 -14.67
N VAL A 76 21.24 20.48 -13.69
CA VAL A 76 20.47 21.70 -13.90
C VAL A 76 21.26 22.96 -13.50
N GLY A 77 22.59 22.85 -13.42
CA GLY A 77 23.48 23.99 -13.14
C GLY A 77 23.57 24.41 -11.67
N ILE A 78 23.00 23.64 -10.74
CA ILE A 78 23.09 23.91 -9.31
C ILE A 78 24.33 23.22 -8.74
N ARG A 79 25.18 23.98 -8.05
CA ARG A 79 26.38 23.44 -7.40
C ARG A 79 26.04 23.03 -5.96
N SER A 80 26.03 21.73 -5.71
CA SER A 80 25.81 21.11 -4.40
C SER A 80 26.93 20.11 -4.10
N THR A 81 27.23 19.90 -2.82
CA THR A 81 28.05 18.78 -2.34
C THR A 81 27.16 17.76 -1.67
N PHE A 82 27.45 16.47 -1.85
CA PHE A 82 26.73 15.36 -1.22
C PHE A 82 27.72 14.52 -0.43
N ASP A 83 27.74 14.73 0.89
CA ASP A 83 28.73 14.15 1.82
C ASP A 83 28.16 12.96 2.60
N GLY A 84 27.21 12.23 2.00
CA GLY A 84 26.57 11.05 2.58
C GLY A 84 25.21 11.33 3.22
N VAL A 85 24.69 10.33 3.94
CA VAL A 85 23.37 10.37 4.60
C VAL A 85 23.56 10.29 6.11
N ASP A 86 23.09 11.32 6.83
CA ASP A 86 22.96 11.29 8.29
C ASP A 86 21.69 10.55 8.68
N MET A 87 21.82 9.25 8.97
CA MET A 87 20.68 8.41 9.33
C MET A 87 20.03 8.81 10.65
N ALA A 88 20.76 9.40 11.60
CA ALA A 88 20.16 9.94 12.82
C ALA A 88 19.23 11.12 12.49
N GLY A 89 19.66 12.00 11.60
CA GLY A 89 18.83 13.09 11.05
C GLY A 89 17.60 12.59 10.28
N VAL A 90 17.79 11.60 9.41
CA VAL A 90 16.69 10.96 8.65
C VAL A 90 15.66 10.32 9.58
N ASN A 91 16.11 9.56 10.57
CA ASN A 91 15.23 8.91 11.55
C ASN A 91 14.50 9.94 12.41
N SER A 92 15.18 11.01 12.85
CA SER A 92 14.56 12.11 13.58
C SER A 92 13.44 12.80 12.79
N TYR A 93 13.68 13.09 11.50
CA TYR A 93 12.66 13.65 10.60
C TYR A 93 11.45 12.73 10.46
N LYS A 94 11.68 11.47 10.10
CA LYS A 94 10.65 10.42 9.96
C LYS A 94 9.81 10.29 11.23
N ASP A 95 10.45 10.13 12.38
CA ASP A 95 9.78 9.91 13.66
C ASP A 95 9.01 11.16 14.12
N GLY A 96 9.50 12.36 13.77
CA GLY A 96 8.78 13.62 13.97
C GLY A 96 7.47 13.67 13.18
N VAL A 97 7.45 13.19 11.93
CA VAL A 97 6.23 13.08 11.10
C VAL A 97 5.26 12.07 11.72
N VAL A 98 5.73 10.87 12.05
CA VAL A 98 4.90 9.81 12.66
C VAL A 98 4.31 10.28 13.99
N SER A 99 5.12 10.88 14.88
CA SER A 99 4.67 11.36 16.19
C SER A 99 3.58 12.42 16.09
N ARG A 100 3.72 13.37 15.14
CA ARG A 100 2.74 14.45 14.93
C ARG A 100 1.40 13.89 14.46
N LEU A 101 1.43 12.99 13.47
CA LEU A 101 0.23 12.37 12.93
C LEU A 101 -0.46 11.47 13.97
N HIS A 102 0.33 10.72 14.76
CA HIS A 102 -0.20 9.91 15.86
C HIS A 102 -0.90 10.77 16.92
N LYS A 103 -0.27 11.87 17.38
CA LYS A 103 -0.90 12.80 18.33
C LYS A 103 -2.18 13.43 17.75
N GLY A 104 -2.18 13.78 16.47
CA GLY A 104 -3.35 14.28 15.77
C GLY A 104 -4.51 13.26 15.77
N LEU A 105 -4.21 11.99 15.47
CA LEU A 105 -5.21 10.91 15.49
C LEU A 105 -5.76 10.67 16.89
N GLN A 106 -4.90 10.64 17.92
CA GLN A 106 -5.32 10.50 19.31
C GLN A 106 -6.28 11.63 19.72
N GLY A 107 -5.93 12.88 19.37
CA GLY A 107 -6.80 14.03 19.63
C GLY A 107 -8.13 13.94 18.90
N LEU A 108 -8.12 13.49 17.64
CA LEU A 108 -9.34 13.30 16.84
C LEU A 108 -10.25 12.23 17.45
N VAL A 109 -9.72 11.06 17.80
CA VAL A 109 -10.49 9.96 18.42
C VAL A 109 -11.08 10.41 19.76
N ALA A 110 -10.29 11.07 20.62
CA ALA A 110 -10.77 11.58 21.89
C ALA A 110 -11.87 12.64 21.73
N SER A 111 -11.73 13.55 20.75
CA SER A 111 -12.72 14.62 20.49
C SER A 111 -14.09 14.10 20.05
N ARG A 112 -14.16 12.84 19.57
CA ARG A 112 -15.39 12.18 19.13
C ARG A 112 -16.05 11.31 20.21
N GLY A 113 -15.52 11.30 21.43
CA GLY A 113 -16.09 10.53 22.54
C GLY A 113 -15.97 9.01 22.36
N ILE A 114 -15.04 8.55 21.53
CA ILE A 114 -14.77 7.12 21.32
C ILE A 114 -14.05 6.57 22.55
N THR A 115 -14.56 5.48 23.13
CA THR A 115 -13.88 4.78 24.23
C THR A 115 -12.74 3.94 23.66
N VAL A 116 -11.50 4.32 23.95
CA VAL A 116 -10.31 3.54 23.55
C VAL A 116 -9.91 2.62 24.69
N VAL A 117 -9.78 1.34 24.39
CA VAL A 117 -9.36 0.30 25.33
C VAL A 117 -7.99 -0.20 24.90
N GLU A 118 -6.99 0.08 25.72
CA GLU A 118 -5.62 -0.37 25.46
C GLU A 118 -5.45 -1.83 25.92
N GLY A 119 -5.16 -2.72 24.98
CA GLY A 119 -4.86 -4.12 25.28
C GLY A 119 -5.16 -5.09 24.14
N ALA A 120 -4.71 -6.33 24.31
CA ALA A 120 -4.97 -7.41 23.37
C ALA A 120 -6.41 -7.92 23.53
N GLY A 121 -7.25 -7.67 22.53
CA GLY A 121 -8.62 -8.15 22.48
C GLY A 121 -8.73 -9.59 21.99
N THR A 122 -9.66 -10.34 22.57
CA THR A 122 -10.07 -11.69 22.15
C THR A 122 -11.56 -11.70 21.88
N LEU A 123 -11.98 -12.11 20.68
CA LEU A 123 -13.38 -12.37 20.35
C LEU A 123 -13.84 -13.63 21.11
N GLU A 124 -14.80 -13.49 22.04
CA GLU A 124 -15.35 -14.64 22.78
C GLU A 124 -16.64 -15.18 22.13
N GLY A 125 -17.26 -14.39 21.26
CA GLY A 125 -18.47 -14.74 20.53
C GLY A 125 -19.05 -13.52 19.82
N PRO A 126 -20.19 -13.68 19.11
CA PRO A 126 -20.87 -12.56 18.48
C PRO A 126 -21.17 -11.47 19.51
N GLY A 127 -20.72 -10.23 19.25
CA GLY A 127 -20.98 -9.10 20.13
C GLY A 127 -20.04 -8.93 21.33
N VAL A 128 -19.08 -9.82 21.61
CA VAL A 128 -18.25 -9.71 22.83
C VAL A 128 -16.75 -9.80 22.53
N VAL A 129 -16.02 -8.76 22.92
CA VAL A 129 -14.55 -8.74 22.92
C VAL A 129 -14.04 -8.61 24.35
N ARG A 130 -13.17 -9.53 24.77
CA ARG A 130 -12.50 -9.48 26.07
C ARG A 130 -11.12 -8.84 25.96
N VAL A 131 -10.77 -7.97 26.90
CA VAL A 131 -9.44 -7.38 27.06
C VAL A 131 -9.01 -7.57 28.52
N GLY A 132 -8.00 -8.42 28.76
CA GLY A 132 -7.67 -8.85 30.12
C GLY A 132 -8.87 -9.53 30.79
N ASP A 133 -9.33 -8.99 31.91
CA ASP A 133 -10.52 -9.44 32.64
C ASP A 133 -11.80 -8.65 32.27
N GLU A 134 -11.69 -7.63 31.43
CA GLU A 134 -12.83 -6.80 31.05
C GLU A 134 -13.53 -7.35 29.79
N ARG A 135 -14.87 -7.34 29.80
CA ARG A 135 -15.69 -7.72 28.64
C ARG A 135 -16.41 -6.50 28.09
N TRP A 136 -16.21 -6.27 26.80
CA TRP A 136 -16.82 -5.19 26.04
C TRP A 136 -17.88 -5.76 25.11
N THR A 137 -19.14 -5.38 25.35
CA THR A 137 -20.28 -5.87 24.59
C THR A 137 -20.74 -4.82 23.58
N GLY A 138 -20.89 -5.24 22.33
CA GLY A 138 -21.38 -4.41 21.22
C GLY A 138 -22.57 -5.06 20.53
N ARG A 139 -23.50 -4.24 20.03
CA ARG A 139 -24.54 -4.73 19.10
C ARG A 139 -23.92 -5.27 17.81
N ASN A 140 -22.81 -4.68 17.38
CA ASN A 140 -22.01 -5.11 16.26
C ASN A 140 -20.53 -5.17 16.63
N VAL A 141 -19.76 -6.04 15.98
CA VAL A 141 -18.31 -6.16 16.14
C VAL A 141 -17.62 -6.02 14.79
N VAL A 142 -16.51 -5.27 14.74
CA VAL A 142 -15.66 -5.14 13.55
C VAL A 142 -14.28 -5.70 13.81
N LEU A 143 -13.88 -6.70 13.02
CA LEU A 143 -12.56 -7.30 13.04
C LEU A 143 -11.62 -6.50 12.13
N ALA A 144 -10.66 -5.79 12.72
CA ALA A 144 -9.74 -4.88 12.04
C ALA A 144 -8.27 -5.12 12.46
N THR A 145 -7.91 -6.38 12.71
CA THR A 145 -6.60 -6.79 13.26
C THR A 145 -5.43 -6.68 12.27
N GLY A 146 -5.73 -6.38 11.00
CA GLY A 146 -4.75 -6.09 9.96
C GLY A 146 -3.93 -7.31 9.54
N SER A 147 -2.65 -7.08 9.25
CA SER A 147 -1.71 -8.07 8.71
C SER A 147 -0.32 -7.95 9.34
N TYR A 148 0.53 -8.97 9.15
CA TYR A 148 1.93 -9.00 9.55
C TYR A 148 2.85 -9.29 8.35
N ALA A 149 4.12 -8.88 8.41
CA ALA A 149 5.11 -9.20 7.38
C ALA A 149 5.45 -10.70 7.41
N ARG A 150 5.32 -11.39 6.27
CA ARG A 150 5.66 -12.82 6.19
C ARG A 150 7.17 -13.01 6.16
N SER A 151 7.62 -14.12 6.74
CA SER A 151 8.94 -14.69 6.48
C SER A 151 8.79 -15.98 5.66
N LEU A 152 9.92 -16.57 5.26
CA LEU A 152 9.96 -17.88 4.62
C LEU A 152 10.19 -18.99 5.66
N PRO A 153 9.63 -20.20 5.45
CA PRO A 153 9.90 -21.33 6.32
C PRO A 153 11.40 -21.59 6.49
N GLY A 154 11.85 -21.72 7.74
CA GLY A 154 13.26 -21.99 8.06
C GLY A 154 14.20 -20.79 7.93
N LEU A 155 13.70 -19.60 7.57
CA LEU A 155 14.49 -18.36 7.58
C LEU A 155 14.31 -17.63 8.91
N GLU A 156 15.36 -17.68 9.74
CA GLU A 156 15.41 -16.95 11.00
C GLU A 156 15.71 -15.46 10.74
N LEU A 157 14.94 -14.59 11.41
CA LEU A 157 15.13 -13.15 11.35
C LEU A 157 16.08 -12.70 12.47
N ASP A 158 16.92 -11.73 12.19
CA ASP A 158 17.84 -11.09 13.15
C ASP A 158 18.07 -9.60 12.79
N ASP A 159 19.14 -8.99 13.29
CA ASP A 159 19.54 -7.59 12.98
C ASP A 159 20.06 -7.39 11.55
N ARG A 160 20.35 -8.45 10.80
CA ARG A 160 20.86 -8.43 9.42
C ARG A 160 19.88 -9.04 8.42
N ILE A 161 19.02 -9.96 8.86
CA ILE A 161 17.93 -10.57 8.10
C ILE A 161 16.61 -10.03 8.64
N VAL A 162 16.10 -8.99 8.00
CA VAL A 162 15.03 -8.15 8.53
C VAL A 162 13.79 -8.17 7.65
N THR A 163 12.63 -7.85 8.21
CA THR A 163 11.44 -7.47 7.43
C THR A 163 11.35 -5.95 7.32
N SER A 164 10.31 -5.46 6.61
CA SER A 164 10.00 -4.03 6.53
C SER A 164 9.88 -3.34 7.90
N ASP A 165 9.45 -4.08 8.92
CA ASP A 165 9.17 -3.53 10.25
C ASP A 165 10.46 -3.08 10.95
N ALA A 166 11.58 -3.78 10.74
CA ALA A 166 12.89 -3.41 11.27
C ALA A 166 13.69 -2.53 10.29
N ALA A 167 13.56 -2.76 8.98
CA ALA A 167 14.27 -2.00 7.95
C ALA A 167 14.00 -0.48 7.99
N ILE A 168 12.87 -0.07 8.55
CA ILE A 168 12.44 1.32 8.64
C ILE A 168 13.15 2.14 9.73
N SER A 169 13.91 1.47 10.60
CA SER A 169 14.56 2.04 11.77
C SER A 169 16.05 1.72 11.79
N LEU A 170 16.66 1.42 10.64
CA LEU A 170 18.09 1.22 10.55
C LEU A 170 18.84 2.51 10.91
N ASP A 171 19.93 2.36 11.65
CA ASP A 171 20.77 3.47 12.10
C ASP A 171 21.88 3.82 11.11
N ASP A 172 22.13 2.96 10.12
CA ASP A 172 23.16 3.14 9.09
C ASP A 172 22.64 2.69 7.73
N VAL A 173 23.24 3.22 6.66
CA VAL A 173 22.99 2.75 5.29
C VAL A 173 23.87 1.52 5.01
N PRO A 174 23.29 0.33 4.78
CA PRO A 174 24.08 -0.85 4.39
C PRO A 174 24.79 -0.61 3.05
N GLN A 175 26.02 -1.12 2.88
CA GLN A 175 26.74 -0.94 1.62
C GLN A 175 26.20 -1.88 0.53
N ARG A 176 25.85 -3.11 0.88
CA ARG A 176 25.24 -4.13 0.00
C ARG A 176 23.95 -4.65 0.60
N VAL A 177 22.86 -4.62 -0.18
CA VAL A 177 21.55 -5.10 0.24
C VAL A 177 20.98 -6.09 -0.76
N VAL A 178 20.48 -7.20 -0.25
CA VAL A 178 19.55 -8.07 -1.00
C VAL A 178 18.13 -7.79 -0.53
N VAL A 179 17.23 -7.53 -1.49
CA VAL A 179 15.79 -7.41 -1.27
C VAL A 179 15.12 -8.65 -1.83
N LEU A 180 14.58 -9.48 -0.95
CA LEU A 180 13.85 -10.70 -1.31
C LEU A 180 12.36 -10.39 -1.46
N GLY A 181 11.89 -10.33 -2.71
CA GLY A 181 10.55 -9.93 -3.11
C GLY A 181 10.59 -8.64 -3.93
N GLY A 182 10.17 -8.72 -5.19
CA GLY A 182 10.08 -7.62 -6.15
C GLY A 182 8.70 -6.94 -6.19
N GLY A 183 7.86 -7.13 -5.16
CA GLY A 183 6.59 -6.42 -4.99
C GLY A 183 6.77 -4.99 -4.48
N VAL A 184 5.65 -4.29 -4.21
CA VAL A 184 5.58 -2.87 -3.82
C VAL A 184 6.59 -2.50 -2.72
N ILE A 185 6.54 -3.21 -1.58
CA ILE A 185 7.43 -2.94 -0.43
C ILE A 185 8.90 -3.09 -0.83
N GLY A 186 9.23 -4.17 -1.54
CA GLY A 186 10.61 -4.45 -1.93
C GLY A 186 11.18 -3.39 -2.87
N VAL A 187 10.43 -2.96 -3.89
CA VAL A 187 10.92 -1.96 -4.85
C VAL A 187 10.98 -0.55 -4.28
N GLU A 188 10.14 -0.22 -3.28
CA GLU A 188 10.25 1.03 -2.52
C GLU A 188 11.53 1.06 -1.69
N PHE A 189 11.81 0.03 -0.88
CA PHE A 189 13.05 -0.05 -0.11
C PHE A 189 14.30 -0.12 -1.00
N ALA A 190 14.23 -0.85 -2.13
CA ALA A 190 15.29 -0.87 -3.12
C ALA A 190 15.60 0.55 -3.65
N SER A 191 14.57 1.38 -3.85
CA SER A 191 14.74 2.77 -4.25
C SER A 191 15.34 3.63 -3.15
N VAL A 192 14.87 3.50 -1.90
CA VAL A 192 15.44 4.22 -0.74
C VAL A 192 16.93 3.95 -0.63
N TRP A 193 17.32 2.69 -0.49
CA TRP A 193 18.72 2.33 -0.25
C TRP A 193 19.61 2.66 -1.45
N ARG A 194 19.11 2.50 -2.67
CA ARG A 194 19.86 2.92 -3.85
C ARG A 194 20.16 4.42 -3.83
N SER A 195 19.16 5.24 -3.47
CA SER A 195 19.32 6.70 -3.40
C SER A 195 20.24 7.11 -2.26
N PHE A 196 20.27 6.34 -1.16
CA PHE A 196 21.22 6.53 -0.06
C PHE A 196 22.64 6.03 -0.36
N GLY A 197 22.84 5.32 -1.47
CA GLY A 197 24.17 4.93 -1.97
C GLY A 197 24.51 3.45 -1.87
N ALA A 198 23.57 2.60 -1.43
CA ALA A 198 23.77 1.16 -1.37
C ALA A 198 23.85 0.51 -2.76
N GLU A 199 24.60 -0.59 -2.84
CA GLU A 199 24.45 -1.59 -3.90
C GLU A 199 23.23 -2.45 -3.58
N VAL A 200 22.28 -2.52 -4.52
CA VAL A 200 20.99 -3.18 -4.30
C VAL A 200 20.76 -4.27 -5.32
N THR A 201 20.45 -5.47 -4.84
CA THR A 201 19.97 -6.59 -5.64
C THR A 201 18.58 -7.03 -5.18
N VAL A 202 17.60 -6.98 -6.08
CA VAL A 202 16.24 -7.48 -5.86
C VAL A 202 16.15 -8.89 -6.42
N VAL A 203 15.71 -9.85 -5.59
CA VAL A 203 15.46 -11.24 -5.96
C VAL A 203 13.94 -11.46 -5.98
N GLU A 204 13.41 -11.90 -7.10
CA GLU A 204 11.98 -12.14 -7.32
C GLU A 204 11.75 -13.51 -7.95
N ALA A 205 10.89 -14.31 -7.35
CA ALA A 205 10.56 -15.65 -7.81
C ALA A 205 9.74 -15.63 -9.10
N LEU A 206 8.91 -14.61 -9.29
CA LEU A 206 8.09 -14.41 -10.48
C LEU A 206 8.89 -13.78 -11.63
N PRO A 207 8.44 -13.89 -12.90
CA PRO A 207 9.23 -13.45 -14.06
C PRO A 207 9.52 -11.94 -14.12
N ARG A 208 8.81 -11.12 -13.34
CA ARG A 208 8.89 -9.65 -13.38
C ARG A 208 8.80 -9.02 -12.00
N LEU A 209 9.38 -7.83 -11.86
CA LEU A 209 9.11 -6.93 -10.73
C LEU A 209 7.65 -6.47 -10.77
N VAL A 210 7.13 -6.08 -9.61
CA VAL A 210 5.74 -5.64 -9.37
C VAL A 210 4.73 -6.51 -10.12
N PRO A 211 4.74 -7.84 -9.91
CA PRO A 211 3.98 -8.78 -10.74
C PRO A 211 2.46 -8.63 -10.64
N GLY A 212 1.94 -7.95 -9.61
CA GLY A 212 0.53 -7.58 -9.50
C GLY A 212 0.12 -6.34 -10.30
N GLU A 213 1.07 -5.65 -10.94
CA GLU A 213 0.81 -4.54 -11.87
C GLU A 213 0.79 -5.02 -13.33
N ASP A 214 0.28 -4.14 -14.20
CA ASP A 214 0.30 -4.36 -15.64
C ASP A 214 1.74 -4.61 -16.15
N GLU A 215 1.89 -5.47 -17.15
CA GLU A 215 3.16 -5.77 -17.81
C GLU A 215 3.91 -4.50 -18.26
N PHE A 216 3.15 -3.51 -18.72
CA PHE A 216 3.66 -2.21 -19.06
C PHE A 216 4.45 -1.57 -17.91
N ALA A 217 3.88 -1.55 -16.71
CA ALA A 217 4.52 -0.94 -15.54
C ALA A 217 5.76 -1.74 -15.11
N SER A 218 5.65 -3.07 -15.11
CA SER A 218 6.78 -3.98 -14.85
C SER A 218 7.97 -3.71 -15.79
N THR A 219 7.69 -3.53 -17.08
CA THR A 219 8.70 -3.28 -18.12
C THR A 219 9.36 -1.92 -17.96
N GLN A 220 8.57 -0.87 -17.69
CA GLN A 220 9.09 0.47 -17.46
C GLN A 220 9.97 0.54 -16.21
N LEU A 221 9.52 -0.09 -15.11
CA LEU A 221 10.28 -0.14 -13.86
C LEU A 221 11.61 -0.88 -14.03
N ALA A 222 11.62 -2.06 -14.66
CA ALA A 222 12.85 -2.82 -14.88
C ALA A 222 13.89 -2.02 -15.68
N ARG A 223 13.45 -1.27 -16.71
CA ARG A 223 14.32 -0.38 -17.49
C ARG A 223 14.88 0.76 -16.63
N ALA A 224 14.04 1.35 -15.77
CA ALA A 224 14.45 2.43 -14.90
C ALA A 224 15.42 1.95 -13.81
N PHE A 225 15.13 0.83 -13.15
CA PHE A 225 15.99 0.22 -12.14
C PHE A 225 17.37 -0.12 -12.72
N ARG A 226 17.44 -0.65 -13.94
CA ARG A 226 18.73 -0.87 -14.63
C ARG A 226 19.50 0.44 -14.83
N ARG A 227 18.85 1.54 -15.24
CA ARG A 227 19.51 2.86 -15.37
C ARG A 227 20.01 3.39 -14.03
N ARG A 228 19.24 3.16 -12.96
CA ARG A 228 19.60 3.47 -11.58
C ARG A 228 20.60 2.46 -10.99
N ARG A 229 21.05 1.45 -11.75
CA ARG A 229 21.95 0.37 -11.32
C ARG A 229 21.43 -0.39 -10.08
N ILE A 230 20.12 -0.59 -10.01
CA ILE A 230 19.48 -1.57 -9.13
C ILE A 230 19.43 -2.88 -9.92
N THR A 231 20.06 -3.92 -9.39
CA THR A 231 20.08 -5.23 -10.01
C THR A 231 18.78 -5.95 -9.72
N ALA A 232 18.13 -6.51 -10.73
CA ALA A 232 16.95 -7.36 -10.56
C ALA A 232 17.24 -8.77 -11.08
N ARG A 233 16.99 -9.77 -10.23
CA ARG A 233 17.05 -11.20 -10.51
C ARG A 233 15.63 -11.75 -10.43
N THR A 234 14.93 -11.77 -11.55
CA THR A 234 13.54 -12.25 -11.65
C THR A 234 13.50 -13.69 -12.14
N GLY A 235 12.41 -14.40 -11.87
CA GLY A 235 12.22 -15.81 -12.27
C GLY A 235 13.11 -16.79 -11.53
N VAL A 236 13.67 -16.39 -10.37
CA VAL A 236 14.58 -17.21 -9.58
C VAL A 236 14.14 -17.25 -8.12
N ARG A 237 14.07 -18.47 -7.57
CA ARG A 237 13.64 -18.69 -6.20
C ARG A 237 14.80 -18.60 -5.22
N PHE A 238 14.51 -18.07 -4.05
CA PHE A 238 15.39 -18.14 -2.89
C PHE A 238 15.47 -19.59 -2.38
N SER A 239 16.68 -20.02 -2.00
CA SER A 239 16.89 -21.32 -1.38
C SER A 239 17.11 -21.19 0.13
N LYS A 240 18.12 -20.41 0.55
CA LYS A 240 18.46 -20.20 1.97
C LYS A 240 19.26 -18.91 2.14
N ALA A 241 19.34 -18.43 3.38
CA ALA A 241 20.30 -17.43 3.79
C ALA A 241 21.05 -17.90 5.03
N THR A 242 22.34 -17.58 5.10
CA THR A 242 23.17 -17.85 6.28
C THR A 242 23.95 -16.60 6.64
N ARG A 243 24.10 -16.34 7.93
CA ARG A 243 24.89 -15.22 8.44
C ARG A 243 26.24 -15.71 8.97
N GLN A 244 27.30 -14.99 8.63
CA GLN A 244 28.63 -15.13 9.24
C GLN A 244 29.18 -13.75 9.59
N GLY A 245 29.16 -13.41 10.89
CA GLY A 245 29.53 -12.06 11.35
C GLY A 245 28.56 -11.01 10.79
N ASP A 246 29.09 -10.04 10.05
CA ASP A 246 28.31 -8.97 9.42
C ASP A 246 27.85 -9.26 7.99
N THR A 247 28.21 -10.42 7.44
CA THR A 247 27.85 -10.82 6.08
C THR A 247 26.69 -11.82 6.10
N VAL A 248 25.68 -11.56 5.26
CA VAL A 248 24.59 -12.48 4.91
C VAL A 248 24.87 -13.04 3.52
N THR A 249 24.97 -14.35 3.41
CA THR A 249 25.05 -15.07 2.12
C THR A 249 23.65 -15.56 1.76
N VAL A 250 23.13 -15.09 0.63
CA VAL A 250 21.83 -15.48 0.06
C VAL A 250 22.06 -16.46 -1.07
N SER A 251 21.66 -17.71 -0.90
CA SER A 251 21.73 -18.74 -1.92
C SER A 251 20.41 -18.83 -2.69
N LEU A 252 20.49 -18.86 -4.03
CA LEU A 252 19.35 -19.03 -4.92
C LEU A 252 19.24 -20.48 -5.40
N GLU A 253 18.04 -20.91 -5.82
CA GLU A 253 17.84 -22.25 -6.41
C GLU A 253 18.59 -22.45 -7.74
N SER A 254 19.05 -21.36 -8.38
CA SER A 254 19.94 -21.42 -9.54
C SER A 254 21.38 -21.85 -9.20
N GLY A 255 21.74 -21.88 -7.91
CA GLY A 255 23.10 -22.09 -7.44
C GLY A 255 23.94 -20.81 -7.33
N GLU A 256 23.40 -19.63 -7.69
CA GLU A 256 24.04 -18.33 -7.45
C GLU A 256 24.02 -18.02 -5.94
N GLU A 257 25.14 -17.51 -5.42
CA GLU A 257 25.24 -16.97 -4.07
C GLU A 257 25.54 -15.47 -4.14
N ILE A 258 24.82 -14.70 -3.31
CA ILE A 258 24.92 -13.24 -3.25
C ILE A 258 25.26 -12.86 -1.82
N GLU A 259 26.37 -12.15 -1.63
CA GLU A 259 26.73 -11.59 -0.32
C GLU A 259 26.15 -10.19 -0.15
N ALA A 260 25.63 -9.92 1.05
CA ALA A 260 25.12 -8.62 1.45
C ALA A 260 25.39 -8.34 2.92
N ASP A 261 25.30 -7.07 3.30
CA ASP A 261 25.39 -6.64 4.70
C ASP A 261 23.99 -6.61 5.36
N LEU A 262 22.94 -6.71 4.55
CA LEU A 262 21.55 -6.77 4.96
C LEU A 262 20.71 -7.57 3.94
N LEU A 263 19.83 -8.43 4.44
CA LEU A 263 18.76 -9.07 3.67
C LEU A 263 17.40 -8.53 4.14
N LEU A 264 16.69 -7.84 3.25
CA LEU A 264 15.28 -7.49 3.45
C LEU A 264 14.37 -8.60 2.94
N VAL A 265 13.57 -9.19 3.81
CA VAL A 265 12.49 -10.12 3.49
C VAL A 265 11.19 -9.35 3.25
N ALA A 266 10.80 -9.23 1.99
CA ALA A 266 9.61 -8.49 1.52
C ALA A 266 8.69 -9.39 0.65
N VAL A 267 8.48 -10.63 1.08
CA VAL A 267 7.74 -11.69 0.33
C VAL A 267 6.21 -11.64 0.49
N GLY A 268 5.68 -10.51 0.97
CA GLY A 268 4.25 -10.29 1.19
C GLY A 268 3.84 -10.28 2.66
N ARG A 269 2.52 -10.22 2.90
CA ARG A 269 1.94 -10.09 4.24
C ARG A 269 0.88 -11.16 4.48
N GLY A 270 0.70 -11.56 5.74
CA GLY A 270 -0.31 -12.51 6.18
C GLY A 270 -1.36 -11.83 7.05
N PRO A 271 -2.64 -12.25 6.99
CA PRO A 271 -3.69 -11.69 7.84
C PRO A 271 -3.44 -12.04 9.31
N ASN A 272 -3.71 -11.10 10.21
CA ASN A 272 -3.47 -11.25 11.65
C ASN A 272 -4.71 -11.84 12.34
N THR A 273 -4.94 -13.15 12.15
CA THR A 273 -6.13 -13.86 12.64
C THR A 273 -5.86 -14.79 13.82
N THR A 274 -4.58 -15.07 14.13
CA THR A 274 -4.18 -15.94 15.24
C THR A 274 -4.08 -15.17 16.56
N GLY A 275 -4.51 -15.79 17.66
CA GLY A 275 -4.41 -15.22 19.01
C GLY A 275 -5.47 -14.17 19.35
N HIS A 276 -6.51 -14.03 18.52
CA HIS A 276 -7.61 -13.08 18.72
C HIS A 276 -8.97 -13.76 18.97
N GLY A 277 -9.00 -15.08 19.16
CA GLY A 277 -10.25 -15.84 19.43
C GLY A 277 -11.11 -16.14 18.19
N PHE A 278 -10.64 -15.86 16.98
CA PHE A 278 -11.46 -15.97 15.76
C PHE A 278 -11.84 -17.42 15.46
N ALA A 279 -10.89 -18.35 15.57
CA ALA A 279 -11.14 -19.76 15.33
C ALA A 279 -12.08 -20.34 16.41
N GLU A 280 -11.84 -19.97 17.67
CA GLU A 280 -12.62 -20.39 18.83
C GLU A 280 -14.07 -19.86 18.77
N ALA A 281 -14.27 -18.64 18.27
CA ALA A 281 -15.58 -18.05 18.05
C ALA A 281 -16.29 -18.56 16.77
N GLY A 282 -15.63 -19.38 15.96
CA GLY A 282 -16.20 -19.96 14.74
C GLY A 282 -16.25 -19.01 13.54
N VAL A 283 -15.38 -18.00 13.47
CA VAL A 283 -15.23 -17.13 12.30
C VAL A 283 -14.70 -17.94 11.13
N ALA A 284 -15.42 -17.92 10.01
CA ALA A 284 -15.03 -18.59 8.78
C ALA A 284 -13.79 -17.91 8.17
N MET A 285 -12.79 -18.72 7.83
CA MET A 285 -11.52 -18.26 7.28
C MET A 285 -11.08 -19.14 6.11
N ASP A 286 -10.48 -18.52 5.09
CA ASP A 286 -9.85 -19.20 3.96
C ASP A 286 -8.44 -18.63 3.71
N GLY A 287 -7.45 -19.50 3.55
CA GLY A 287 -6.04 -19.10 3.46
C GLY A 287 -5.54 -18.27 4.65
N GLY A 288 -6.22 -18.36 5.81
CA GLY A 288 -5.98 -17.57 7.01
C GLY A 288 -6.69 -16.21 7.05
N PHE A 289 -7.34 -15.77 5.96
CA PHE A 289 -8.11 -14.53 5.90
C PHE A 289 -9.54 -14.74 6.38
N VAL A 290 -10.14 -13.75 7.03
CA VAL A 290 -11.57 -13.78 7.39
C VAL A 290 -12.41 -13.66 6.13
N THR A 291 -13.28 -14.64 5.89
CA THR A 291 -14.19 -14.62 4.74
C THR A 291 -15.32 -13.64 5.00
N VAL A 292 -15.62 -12.80 4.00
CA VAL A 292 -16.70 -11.82 4.06
C VAL A 292 -17.52 -11.82 2.77
N ASP A 293 -18.78 -11.39 2.86
CA ASP A 293 -19.61 -11.08 1.69
C ASP A 293 -19.29 -9.69 1.11
N GLU A 294 -20.03 -9.27 0.08
CA GLU A 294 -19.91 -7.95 -0.57
C GLU A 294 -20.26 -6.76 0.35
N ARG A 295 -20.87 -7.04 1.51
CA ARG A 295 -21.23 -6.09 2.56
C ARG A 295 -20.25 -6.18 3.75
N LEU A 296 -19.12 -6.87 3.59
CA LEU A 296 -18.09 -7.06 4.61
C LEU A 296 -18.58 -7.81 5.86
N ARG A 297 -19.70 -8.53 5.77
CA ARG A 297 -20.24 -9.36 6.85
C ARG A 297 -19.54 -10.70 6.88
N THR A 298 -19.24 -11.18 8.07
CA THR A 298 -18.73 -12.55 8.29
C THR A 298 -19.88 -13.55 8.34
N ASN A 299 -19.57 -14.82 8.62
CA ASN A 299 -20.59 -15.84 8.89
C ASN A 299 -21.30 -15.69 10.25
N LEU A 300 -20.81 -14.83 11.14
CA LEU A 300 -21.41 -14.57 12.45
C LEU A 300 -22.29 -13.33 12.37
N ASP A 301 -23.52 -13.44 12.89
CA ASP A 301 -24.48 -12.32 12.90
C ASP A 301 -23.93 -11.13 13.70
N GLY A 302 -24.09 -9.92 13.14
CA GLY A 302 -23.55 -8.68 13.72
C GLY A 302 -22.01 -8.56 13.70
N VAL A 303 -21.28 -9.45 13.02
CA VAL A 303 -19.81 -9.39 12.95
C VAL A 303 -19.34 -9.11 11.52
N PHE A 304 -18.49 -8.08 11.39
CA PHE A 304 -17.90 -7.59 10.14
C PHE A 304 -16.38 -7.71 10.18
N ALA A 305 -15.72 -7.70 9.03
CA ALA A 305 -14.26 -7.64 8.96
C ALA A 305 -13.78 -6.65 7.88
N VAL A 306 -12.71 -5.89 8.18
CA VAL A 306 -12.25 -4.77 7.35
C VAL A 306 -10.73 -4.76 7.15
N GLY A 307 -10.28 -4.26 6.00
CA GLY A 307 -8.87 -4.10 5.69
C GLY A 307 -8.13 -5.43 5.50
N ASP A 308 -6.84 -5.45 5.83
CA ASP A 308 -5.92 -6.55 5.46
C ASP A 308 -6.21 -7.91 6.10
N VAL A 309 -7.18 -7.99 7.04
CA VAL A 309 -7.63 -9.26 7.62
C VAL A 309 -8.55 -10.03 6.66
N THR A 310 -9.12 -9.35 5.66
CA THR A 310 -9.94 -9.94 4.60
C THR A 310 -9.13 -10.15 3.32
N PRO A 311 -9.56 -11.03 2.39
CA PRO A 311 -8.94 -11.14 1.07
C PRO A 311 -9.00 -9.83 0.29
N GLY A 312 -8.09 -9.67 -0.69
CA GLY A 312 -8.03 -8.51 -1.59
C GLY A 312 -6.78 -7.65 -1.39
N LEU A 313 -6.84 -6.42 -1.89
CA LEU A 313 -5.71 -5.48 -1.79
C LEU A 313 -5.40 -5.13 -0.32
N GLN A 314 -4.13 -5.08 0.05
CA GLN A 314 -3.68 -4.70 1.39
C GLN A 314 -3.21 -3.24 1.40
N LEU A 315 -4.18 -2.33 1.35
CA LEU A 315 -3.96 -0.89 1.18
C LEU A 315 -4.71 -0.10 2.27
N ALA A 316 -4.05 0.93 2.81
CA ALA A 316 -4.61 1.73 3.89
C ALA A 316 -5.93 2.41 3.52
N HIS A 317 -6.01 2.99 2.33
CA HIS A 317 -7.22 3.65 1.82
C HIS A 317 -8.35 2.68 1.48
N ARG A 318 -8.06 1.43 1.14
CA ARG A 318 -9.07 0.36 1.13
C ARG A 318 -9.59 0.09 2.54
N GLY A 319 -8.70 0.02 3.52
CA GLY A 319 -9.05 -0.05 4.93
C GLY A 319 -10.00 1.09 5.33
N PHE A 320 -9.67 2.34 4.99
CA PHE A 320 -10.54 3.49 5.25
C PHE A 320 -11.92 3.32 4.63
N ALA A 321 -11.98 2.95 3.35
CA ALA A 321 -13.25 2.73 2.64
C ALA A 321 -14.08 1.62 3.30
N HIS A 322 -13.48 0.48 3.65
CA HIS A 322 -14.14 -0.61 4.37
C HIS A 322 -14.67 -0.16 5.73
N GLY A 323 -13.88 0.61 6.49
CA GLY A 323 -14.28 1.09 7.81
C GLY A 323 -15.46 2.05 7.75
N ILE A 324 -15.40 3.04 6.85
CA ILE A 324 -16.49 4.00 6.59
C ILE A 324 -17.74 3.25 6.15
N PHE A 325 -17.57 2.32 5.20
CA PHE A 325 -18.64 1.47 4.69
C PHE A 325 -19.37 0.73 5.82
N VAL A 326 -18.65 0.01 6.69
CA VAL A 326 -19.28 -0.76 7.77
C VAL A 326 -19.99 0.15 8.77
N ALA A 327 -19.42 1.31 9.09
CA ALA A 327 -20.06 2.27 9.98
C ALA A 327 -21.40 2.79 9.42
N GLU A 328 -21.44 3.08 8.11
CA GLU A 328 -22.66 3.54 7.43
C GLU A 328 -23.70 2.43 7.26
N GLU A 329 -23.26 1.20 6.99
CA GLU A 329 -24.11 0.02 6.92
C GLU A 329 -24.78 -0.25 8.28
N VAL A 330 -24.02 -0.23 9.37
CA VAL A 330 -24.53 -0.40 10.75
C VAL A 330 -25.48 0.74 11.14
N ALA A 331 -25.27 1.96 10.64
CA ALA A 331 -26.15 3.10 10.85
C ALA A 331 -27.41 3.08 9.96
N GLY A 332 -27.56 2.10 9.07
CA GLY A 332 -28.74 1.96 8.19
C GLY A 332 -28.74 2.89 6.98
N LEU A 333 -27.58 3.36 6.51
CA LEU A 333 -27.46 4.28 5.38
C LEU A 333 -27.34 3.59 4.01
N SER A 334 -27.29 2.25 3.97
CA SER A 334 -27.20 1.44 2.74
C SER A 334 -26.09 1.91 1.77
N PRO A 335 -24.83 1.98 2.21
CA PRO A 335 -23.70 2.45 1.39
C PRO A 335 -23.45 1.57 0.15
N VAL A 336 -22.81 2.14 -0.88
CA VAL A 336 -22.40 1.40 -2.09
C VAL A 336 -21.25 0.42 -1.75
N PRO A 337 -21.24 -0.83 -2.26
CA PRO A 337 -20.16 -1.77 -1.99
C PRO A 337 -18.81 -1.22 -2.45
N VAL A 338 -17.75 -1.50 -1.68
CA VAL A 338 -16.38 -1.16 -2.05
C VAL A 338 -15.83 -2.24 -2.98
N THR A 339 -15.54 -1.89 -4.23
CA THR A 339 -14.95 -2.81 -5.22
C THR A 339 -13.45 -2.55 -5.37
N ASP A 340 -12.64 -3.62 -5.32
CA ASP A 340 -11.18 -3.49 -5.36
C ASP A 340 -10.66 -2.94 -6.71
N ASP A 341 -11.38 -3.16 -7.82
CA ASP A 341 -10.97 -2.70 -9.15
C ASP A 341 -10.87 -1.16 -9.22
N GLY A 342 -11.78 -0.44 -8.54
CA GLY A 342 -11.81 1.02 -8.49
C GLY A 342 -10.85 1.65 -7.49
N ILE A 343 -10.09 0.84 -6.74
CA ILE A 343 -9.15 1.32 -5.73
C ILE A 343 -7.82 1.70 -6.42
N PRO A 344 -7.37 2.96 -6.29
CA PRO A 344 -6.10 3.36 -6.84
C PRO A 344 -4.95 2.66 -6.11
N ARG A 345 -3.88 2.33 -6.83
CA ARG A 345 -2.66 1.74 -6.30
C ARG A 345 -1.49 2.64 -6.65
N VAL A 346 -0.59 2.83 -5.71
CA VAL A 346 0.63 3.61 -5.92
C VAL A 346 1.81 2.89 -5.29
N THR A 347 2.87 2.71 -6.07
CA THR A 347 4.19 2.27 -5.62
C THR A 347 5.11 3.48 -5.71
N TYR A 348 5.61 3.93 -4.57
CA TYR A 348 6.34 5.20 -4.46
C TYR A 348 7.85 5.01 -4.65
N CYS A 349 8.25 3.99 -5.41
CA CYS A 349 9.63 3.84 -5.86
C CYS A 349 10.00 4.98 -6.82
N ASP A 350 11.27 5.06 -7.25
CA ASP A 350 11.66 5.99 -8.30
C ASP A 350 12.08 5.24 -9.58
N PRO A 351 11.36 5.45 -10.72
CA PRO A 351 10.14 6.27 -10.87
C PRO A 351 8.92 5.62 -10.19
N GLU A 352 7.91 6.43 -9.84
CA GLU A 352 6.68 5.94 -9.22
C GLU A 352 5.85 5.13 -10.23
N ILE A 353 5.01 4.25 -9.71
CA ILE A 353 3.97 3.56 -10.47
C ILE A 353 2.63 3.93 -9.84
N ALA A 354 1.68 4.37 -10.65
CA ALA A 354 0.31 4.59 -10.24
C ALA A 354 -0.66 3.85 -11.17
N SER A 355 -1.68 3.21 -10.61
CA SER A 355 -2.66 2.46 -11.39
C SER A 355 -4.05 2.51 -10.77
N VAL A 356 -5.07 2.39 -11.62
CA VAL A 356 -6.46 2.18 -11.22
C VAL A 356 -7.19 1.38 -12.30
N GLY A 357 -8.20 0.61 -11.92
CA GLY A 357 -8.91 -0.27 -12.83
C GLY A 357 -8.12 -1.52 -13.21
N LEU A 358 -8.54 -2.10 -14.33
CA LEU A 358 -8.11 -3.42 -14.83
C LEU A 358 -6.75 -3.36 -15.50
N THR A 359 -6.01 -4.47 -15.45
CA THR A 359 -4.82 -4.63 -16.30
C THR A 359 -5.29 -4.87 -17.74
N GLU A 360 -4.41 -4.74 -18.71
CA GLU A 360 -4.74 -5.12 -20.08
C GLU A 360 -5.17 -6.61 -20.17
N ALA A 361 -4.55 -7.48 -19.37
CA ALA A 361 -4.92 -8.90 -19.30
C ALA A 361 -6.33 -9.07 -18.70
N ASP A 362 -6.58 -8.50 -17.52
CA ASP A 362 -7.90 -8.62 -16.85
C ASP A 362 -9.01 -7.98 -17.69
N ALA A 363 -8.72 -6.90 -18.40
CA ALA A 363 -9.68 -6.25 -19.29
C ALA A 363 -10.02 -7.13 -20.50
N ARG A 364 -9.05 -7.84 -21.08
CA ARG A 364 -9.32 -8.83 -22.14
C ARG A 364 -10.14 -9.99 -21.62
N ASP A 365 -9.84 -10.50 -20.43
CA ASP A 365 -10.59 -11.60 -19.83
C ASP A 365 -12.04 -11.20 -19.56
N ARG A 366 -12.28 -9.92 -19.19
CA ARG A 366 -13.63 -9.40 -18.86
C ARG A 366 -14.44 -8.95 -20.07
N TYR A 367 -13.82 -8.28 -21.04
CA TYR A 367 -14.52 -7.63 -22.17
C TYR A 367 -14.24 -8.28 -23.53
N GLY A 368 -13.31 -9.23 -23.62
CA GLY A 368 -12.83 -9.81 -24.88
C GLY A 368 -11.91 -8.85 -25.62
N GLU A 369 -12.47 -8.00 -26.47
CA GLU A 369 -11.70 -7.00 -27.22
C GLU A 369 -11.43 -5.76 -26.37
N VAL A 370 -10.19 -5.28 -26.40
CA VAL A 370 -9.76 -4.04 -25.76
C VAL A 370 -8.84 -3.28 -26.69
N HIS A 371 -8.87 -1.94 -26.58
CA HIS A 371 -7.93 -1.06 -27.24
C HIS A 371 -7.02 -0.42 -26.19
N THR A 372 -5.72 -0.34 -26.46
CA THR A 372 -4.78 0.32 -25.56
C THR A 372 -4.01 1.41 -26.28
N LEU A 373 -3.69 2.46 -25.53
CA LEU A 373 -2.85 3.55 -26.01
C LEU A 373 -1.81 3.89 -24.95
N THR A 374 -0.57 4.09 -25.38
CA THR A 374 0.53 4.52 -24.53
C THR A 374 1.02 5.90 -24.95
N TYR A 375 0.97 6.86 -24.04
CA TYR A 375 1.50 8.21 -24.18
C TYR A 375 2.85 8.29 -23.46
N ASP A 376 3.93 8.58 -24.20
CA ASP A 376 5.28 8.73 -23.63
C ASP A 376 5.42 10.09 -22.93
N LEU A 377 5.89 10.09 -21.68
CA LEU A 377 6.15 11.34 -20.93
C LEU A 377 7.26 12.19 -21.57
N ALA A 378 8.02 11.64 -22.52
CA ALA A 378 8.95 12.40 -23.34
C ALA A 378 8.29 13.59 -24.05
N GLY A 379 7.02 13.44 -24.48
CA GLY A 379 6.24 14.50 -25.14
C GLY A 379 5.71 15.58 -24.18
N ASN A 380 5.76 15.34 -22.86
CA ASN A 380 5.22 16.27 -21.87
C ASN A 380 6.29 17.25 -21.35
N GLY A 381 6.05 18.56 -21.54
CA GLY A 381 7.00 19.61 -21.15
C GLY A 381 7.34 19.63 -19.65
N LYS A 382 6.36 19.40 -18.77
CA LYS A 382 6.63 19.34 -17.32
C LYS A 382 7.52 18.13 -16.96
N SER A 383 7.32 17.00 -17.61
CA SER A 383 8.11 15.79 -17.42
C SER A 383 9.56 15.98 -17.89
N GLN A 384 9.77 16.73 -18.99
CA GLN A 384 11.11 17.14 -19.42
C GLN A 384 11.80 18.03 -18.38
N ILE A 385 11.08 18.99 -17.80
CA ILE A 385 11.61 19.86 -16.72
C ILE A 385 12.02 19.05 -15.50
N LEU A 386 11.24 18.02 -15.15
CA LEU A 386 11.54 17.11 -14.04
C LEU A 386 12.59 16.04 -14.40
N GLN A 387 13.03 15.97 -15.67
CA GLN A 387 13.92 14.94 -16.18
C GLN A 387 13.40 13.52 -15.95
N THR A 388 12.07 13.34 -15.90
CA THR A 388 11.45 12.04 -15.67
C THR A 388 11.24 11.29 -16.99
N SER A 389 11.60 10.01 -16.98
CA SER A 389 11.18 9.05 -18.00
C SER A 389 9.92 8.33 -17.57
N GLY A 390 9.12 7.86 -18.52
CA GLY A 390 7.96 7.02 -18.21
C GLY A 390 6.86 7.20 -19.24
N ALA A 391 5.67 6.69 -18.94
CA ALA A 391 4.54 6.76 -19.85
C ALA A 391 3.22 6.57 -19.10
N ILE A 392 2.14 6.98 -19.75
CA ILE A 392 0.76 6.70 -19.35
C ILE A 392 0.17 5.72 -20.34
N LYS A 393 -0.40 4.61 -19.87
CA LYS A 393 -1.12 3.63 -20.66
C LYS A 393 -2.59 3.62 -20.27
N LEU A 394 -3.45 3.77 -21.26
CA LEU A 394 -4.89 3.66 -21.15
C LEU A 394 -5.36 2.32 -21.71
N VAL A 395 -6.37 1.73 -21.07
CA VAL A 395 -7.05 0.51 -21.52
C VAL A 395 -8.52 0.84 -21.69
N GLN A 396 -8.99 0.78 -22.93
CA GLN A 396 -10.37 1.02 -23.31
C GLN A 396 -11.07 -0.31 -23.58
N ALA A 397 -12.30 -0.49 -23.06
CA ALA A 397 -13.12 -1.64 -23.41
C ALA A 397 -13.62 -1.53 -24.86
N GLY A 398 -13.62 -2.63 -25.61
CA GLY A 398 -14.02 -2.67 -27.01
C GLY A 398 -12.87 -2.52 -28.00
N PRO A 399 -13.14 -2.72 -29.31
CA PRO A 399 -12.14 -2.63 -30.35
C PRO A 399 -11.66 -1.19 -30.59
N SER A 400 -10.57 -1.05 -31.35
CA SER A 400 -10.08 0.27 -31.77
C SER A 400 -11.18 1.09 -32.46
N GLY A 401 -11.36 2.34 -32.04
CA GLY A 401 -12.41 3.23 -32.57
C GLY A 401 -13.81 2.98 -32.00
N ALA A 402 -13.96 2.11 -30.99
CA ALA A 402 -15.21 1.96 -30.25
C ALA A 402 -15.47 3.15 -29.31
N ASP A 403 -16.75 3.40 -29.03
CA ASP A 403 -17.21 4.30 -27.96
C ASP A 403 -17.30 3.55 -26.62
N GLY A 404 -16.17 2.98 -26.19
CA GLY A 404 -16.09 2.23 -24.93
C GLY A 404 -15.40 3.02 -23.80
N PRO A 405 -15.72 2.71 -22.53
CA PRO A 405 -15.12 3.39 -21.38
C PRO A 405 -13.65 3.03 -21.20
N VAL A 406 -12.90 3.93 -20.54
CA VAL A 406 -11.54 3.65 -20.06
C VAL A 406 -11.64 2.81 -18.79
N VAL A 407 -11.29 1.52 -18.90
CA VAL A 407 -11.40 0.52 -17.83
C VAL A 407 -10.06 0.25 -17.12
N GLY A 408 -8.99 0.93 -17.52
CA GLY A 408 -7.70 0.85 -16.84
C GLY A 408 -6.80 2.03 -17.19
N VAL A 409 -6.15 2.58 -16.17
CA VAL A 409 -5.15 3.65 -16.31
C VAL A 409 -3.88 3.22 -15.57
N ARG A 410 -2.75 3.23 -16.26
CA ARG A 410 -1.43 2.83 -15.76
C ARG A 410 -0.44 3.94 -16.02
N MET A 411 0.30 4.35 -15.01
CA MET A 411 1.23 5.46 -15.11
C MET A 411 2.55 5.07 -14.48
N VAL A 412 3.65 5.39 -15.15
CA VAL A 412 5.00 5.28 -14.60
C VAL A 412 5.72 6.58 -14.85
N GLY A 413 6.37 7.12 -13.83
CA GLY A 413 7.12 8.37 -13.89
C GLY A 413 7.32 8.98 -12.52
N SER A 414 8.19 9.98 -12.39
CA SER A 414 8.31 10.74 -11.14
C SER A 414 6.98 11.46 -10.85
N ARG A 415 6.50 11.39 -9.61
CA ARG A 415 5.32 12.11 -9.09
C ARG A 415 3.99 11.77 -9.78
N VAL A 416 3.90 10.65 -10.50
CA VAL A 416 2.65 10.23 -11.14
C VAL A 416 1.60 9.72 -10.14
N GLY A 417 2.00 9.40 -8.91
CA GLY A 417 1.11 9.07 -7.79
C GLY A 417 0.08 10.16 -7.53
N GLU A 418 0.46 11.44 -7.70
CA GLU A 418 -0.46 12.57 -7.51
C GLU A 418 -1.52 12.68 -8.62
N LEU A 419 -1.27 12.07 -9.79
CA LEU A 419 -2.22 12.04 -10.90
C LEU A 419 -3.32 10.98 -10.72
N VAL A 420 -3.15 10.07 -9.75
CA VAL A 420 -4.05 8.92 -9.57
C VAL A 420 -5.46 9.33 -9.16
N GLY A 421 -5.63 10.50 -8.52
CA GLY A 421 -6.95 11.01 -8.15
C GLY A 421 -7.82 11.29 -9.38
N GLU A 422 -7.26 11.90 -10.43
CA GLU A 422 -7.97 12.12 -11.69
C GLU A 422 -8.25 10.79 -12.41
N ALA A 423 -7.25 9.90 -12.48
CA ALA A 423 -7.41 8.58 -13.07
C ALA A 423 -8.54 7.77 -12.39
N GLN A 424 -8.66 7.90 -11.06
CA GLN A 424 -9.72 7.26 -10.29
C GLN A 424 -11.10 7.80 -10.67
N LEU A 425 -11.25 9.11 -10.89
CA LEU A 425 -12.50 9.70 -11.36
C LEU A 425 -12.88 9.18 -12.75
N ILE A 426 -11.91 9.14 -13.67
CA ILE A 426 -12.09 8.64 -15.04
C ILE A 426 -12.61 7.20 -15.04
N TYR A 427 -11.97 6.32 -14.27
CA TYR A 427 -12.38 4.92 -14.17
C TYR A 427 -13.77 4.75 -13.55
N ASN A 428 -14.01 5.39 -12.39
CA ASN A 428 -15.25 5.17 -11.62
C ASN A 428 -16.48 5.86 -12.24
N TRP A 429 -16.29 6.86 -13.11
CA TRP A 429 -17.36 7.42 -13.93
C TRP A 429 -17.50 6.68 -15.28
N GLU A 430 -16.72 5.63 -15.53
CA GLU A 430 -16.76 4.90 -16.80
C GLU A 430 -16.57 5.86 -17.99
N ALA A 431 -15.68 6.84 -17.85
CA ALA A 431 -15.56 7.93 -18.82
C ALA A 431 -15.11 7.41 -20.19
N LEU A 432 -15.68 7.98 -21.25
CA LEU A 432 -15.20 7.76 -22.61
C LEU A 432 -13.94 8.60 -22.86
N PRO A 433 -13.04 8.17 -23.77
CA PRO A 433 -11.88 8.97 -24.14
C PRO A 433 -12.23 10.41 -24.57
N ALA A 434 -13.35 10.57 -25.28
CA ALA A 434 -13.84 11.87 -25.74
C ALA A 434 -14.28 12.80 -24.59
N ASP A 435 -14.78 12.26 -23.48
CA ASP A 435 -15.21 13.05 -22.32
C ASP A 435 -14.00 13.74 -21.67
N VAL A 436 -12.92 12.98 -21.47
CA VAL A 436 -11.69 13.48 -20.86
C VAL A 436 -10.93 14.39 -21.84
N ALA A 437 -10.91 14.05 -23.14
CA ALA A 437 -10.25 14.84 -24.18
C ALA A 437 -10.85 16.26 -24.34
N ALA A 438 -12.09 16.48 -23.90
CA ALA A 438 -12.74 17.79 -23.93
C ALA A 438 -12.37 18.68 -22.73
N LEU A 439 -11.76 18.10 -21.69
CA LEU A 439 -11.32 18.85 -20.50
C LEU A 439 -10.07 19.66 -20.81
N ILE A 440 -9.94 20.80 -20.12
CA ILE A 440 -8.79 21.71 -20.27
C ILE A 440 -7.83 21.45 -19.11
N HIS A 441 -6.77 20.68 -19.37
CA HIS A 441 -5.69 20.48 -18.41
C HIS A 441 -4.76 21.70 -18.39
N ALA A 442 -4.29 22.08 -17.20
CA ALA A 442 -3.38 23.21 -17.04
C ALA A 442 -2.00 22.92 -17.66
N HIS A 443 -1.38 23.94 -18.27
CA HIS A 443 -0.07 23.84 -18.92
C HIS A 443 0.97 24.80 -18.30
N PRO A 444 2.23 24.37 -18.07
CA PRO A 444 2.74 23.00 -18.16
C PRO A 444 2.53 22.21 -16.85
N THR A 445 1.95 21.02 -16.94
CA THR A 445 1.76 20.10 -15.80
C THR A 445 2.01 18.65 -16.20
N GLN A 446 2.15 17.73 -15.25
CA GLN A 446 2.12 16.30 -15.59
C GLN A 446 0.68 15.79 -15.79
N SER A 447 -0.32 16.44 -15.19
CA SER A 447 -1.73 16.10 -15.40
C SER A 447 -2.17 16.25 -16.85
N GLU A 448 -1.61 17.20 -17.61
CA GLU A 448 -1.94 17.29 -19.05
C GLU A 448 -1.50 16.06 -19.85
N ALA A 449 -0.59 15.21 -19.35
CA ALA A 449 -0.27 13.94 -19.99
C ALA A 449 -1.45 12.94 -19.93
N LEU A 450 -2.29 12.99 -18.90
CA LEU A 450 -3.55 12.23 -18.88
C LEU A 450 -4.49 12.75 -19.98
N GLY A 451 -4.65 14.08 -20.08
CA GLY A 451 -5.44 14.71 -21.15
C GLY A 451 -4.95 14.35 -22.55
N GLU A 452 -3.64 14.44 -22.79
CA GLU A 452 -3.00 14.07 -24.06
C GLU A 452 -3.18 12.59 -24.42
N ALA A 453 -3.07 11.70 -23.45
CA ALA A 453 -3.36 10.29 -23.65
C ALA A 453 -4.82 10.08 -24.09
N HIS A 454 -5.78 10.77 -23.48
CA HIS A 454 -7.19 10.67 -23.86
C HIS A 454 -7.48 11.36 -25.21
N LEU A 455 -6.83 12.48 -25.51
CA LEU A 455 -6.87 13.13 -26.83
C LEU A 455 -6.41 12.19 -27.94
N ALA A 456 -5.26 11.53 -27.73
CA ALA A 456 -4.74 10.56 -28.67
C ALA A 456 -5.67 9.34 -28.82
N LEU A 457 -6.19 8.82 -27.71
CA LEU A 457 -7.14 7.70 -27.71
C LEU A 457 -8.47 8.06 -28.39
N ALA A 458 -8.90 9.33 -28.29
CA ALA A 458 -10.06 9.88 -29.00
C ALA A 458 -9.78 10.27 -30.46
N GLY A 459 -8.59 9.96 -31.01
CA GLY A 459 -8.23 10.23 -32.40
C GLY A 459 -7.86 11.69 -32.70
N LYS A 460 -7.51 12.48 -31.68
CA LYS A 460 -7.11 13.89 -31.80
C LYS A 460 -5.73 14.15 -31.13
N PRO A 461 -4.68 13.40 -31.49
CA PRO A 461 -3.37 13.56 -30.84
C PRO A 461 -2.80 14.96 -31.07
N LEU A 462 -2.14 15.52 -30.04
CA LEU A 462 -1.45 16.80 -30.11
C LEU A 462 0.07 16.65 -29.95
N HIS A 463 0.54 16.16 -28.80
CA HIS A 463 1.97 15.99 -28.49
C HIS A 463 2.39 14.52 -28.43
N THR A 464 2.00 13.71 -29.42
CA THR A 464 2.42 12.31 -29.52
C THR A 464 3.54 12.13 -30.54
N HIS A 465 4.58 11.39 -30.17
CA HIS A 465 5.55 10.87 -31.14
C HIS A 465 5.03 9.54 -31.66
N GLY A 466 4.80 9.45 -32.98
CA GLY A 466 4.19 8.29 -33.65
C GLY A 466 5.07 7.05 -33.71
#